data_AF-B8J3H4-F1
#
_entry.id   AF-B8J3H4-F1
#
_cell.length_a   1.000
_cell.length_b   1.000
_cell.length_c   1.000
_cell.angle_alpha   90.00
_cell.angle_beta   90.00
_cell.angle_gamma   90.00
#
_symmetry.space_group_name_H-M   'P 1'
#
loop_
_entity.id
_entity.type
_entity.pdbx_description
1 polymer ?
#
loop_
_entity_poly.entity_id
_entity_poly.type
_entity_poly.pdbx_seq_one_letter_code
_entity_poly.pdbx_strand_id
1 'polypeptide(L)'
;MRFDILGKAVRVLMPALCAALLLPACSTKEPEAAPSGMTLTVNLRDVHRCSRISPEITVLQAPNGTDYFDVRLVEYTGDAQELFLGGGLWDNDSSGVIPEGGLTRHYRGPCPPVGQARDYAFVVAAMNRSSMQPLAVRLHRFTQE
;
A
#
# COMPACT_ATOMS: atom_id res chain seq x y z
N MET A 1 83.49 3.26 15.75
CA MET A 1 82.68 3.35 14.51
C MET A 1 81.69 2.18 14.52
N ARG A 2 80.40 2.49 14.27
CA ARG A 2 79.29 1.63 13.80
C ARG A 2 78.72 0.47 14.65
N PHE A 3 77.47 0.73 15.07
CA PHE A 3 76.22 -0.04 14.97
C PHE A 3 75.90 -1.29 15.82
N ASP A 4 74.81 -1.11 16.59
CA ASP A 4 73.62 -1.93 16.82
C ASP A 4 73.73 -3.40 17.26
N ILE A 5 73.25 -3.70 18.48
CA ILE A 5 72.61 -4.98 18.81
C ILE A 5 71.45 -4.78 19.82
N LEU A 6 70.24 -4.90 19.28
CA LEU A 6 69.04 -5.57 19.79
C LEU A 6 69.09 -6.16 21.22
N GLY A 7 68.39 -5.53 22.16
CA GLY A 7 68.17 -6.04 23.52
C GLY A 7 66.83 -6.79 23.66
N LYS A 8 66.92 -8.13 23.77
CA LYS A 8 65.88 -8.99 24.33
C LYS A 8 65.97 -8.99 25.85
N ALA A 9 64.81 -9.17 26.51
CA ALA A 9 64.57 -9.79 27.84
C ALA A 9 63.65 -8.88 28.70
N VAL A 10 62.39 -9.19 29.03
CA VAL A 10 61.76 -10.38 29.66
C VAL A 10 61.15 -9.92 30.99
N ARG A 11 59.91 -10.39 31.24
CA ARG A 11 59.16 -10.49 32.52
C ARG A 11 58.58 -9.21 33.12
N VAL A 12 57.26 -9.22 33.35
CA VAL A 12 56.55 -9.30 34.67
C VAL A 12 55.03 -9.21 34.34
N LEU A 13 54.21 -10.27 34.46
CA LEU A 13 53.41 -10.75 35.61
C LEU A 13 52.14 -9.92 35.94
N MET A 14 50.96 -10.46 35.54
CA MET A 14 49.58 -10.32 36.11
C MET A 14 48.88 -8.93 36.14
N PRO A 15 47.53 -8.81 36.29
CA PRO A 15 46.46 -9.83 36.44
C PRO A 15 45.14 -9.58 35.64
N ALA A 16 44.20 -10.52 35.77
CA ALA A 16 42.75 -10.31 35.96
C ALA A 16 41.83 -9.77 34.83
N LEU A 17 40.81 -10.61 34.56
CA LEU A 17 39.39 -10.22 34.42
C LEU A 17 38.95 -9.57 33.09
N CYS A 18 38.73 -10.39 32.07
CA CYS A 18 37.78 -10.07 30.99
C CYS A 18 36.59 -11.06 31.06
N ALA A 19 35.76 -10.88 32.09
CA ALA A 19 34.39 -11.39 32.09
C ALA A 19 33.45 -10.23 31.70
N ALA A 20 32.43 -10.55 30.91
CA ALA A 20 31.42 -9.65 30.32
C ALA A 20 31.97 -8.80 29.15
N LEU A 21 31.40 -8.79 27.94
CA LEU A 21 29.99 -8.71 27.60
C LEU A 21 29.77 -9.41 26.23
N LEU A 22 29.17 -10.60 26.22
CA LEU A 22 28.45 -11.06 25.03
C LEU A 22 27.14 -10.29 25.02
N LEU A 23 27.08 -9.17 24.29
CA LEU A 23 25.82 -8.49 24.01
C LEU A 23 24.98 -9.45 23.13
N PRO A 24 23.85 -10.00 23.61
CA PRO A 24 22.91 -10.61 22.69
C PRO A 24 22.35 -9.46 21.85
N ALA A 25 22.68 -9.44 20.56
CA ALA A 25 21.98 -8.61 19.60
C ALA A 25 20.56 -9.16 19.46
N CYS A 26 19.68 -8.83 20.41
CA CYS A 26 18.24 -8.92 20.21
C CYS A 26 17.88 -7.95 19.09
N SER A 27 17.88 -8.46 17.86
CA SER A 27 17.13 -7.87 16.76
C SER A 27 15.65 -8.02 17.13
N THR A 28 15.16 -7.08 17.94
CA THR A 28 13.73 -6.86 18.08
C THR A 28 13.25 -6.42 16.72
N LYS A 29 12.71 -7.39 15.96
CA LYS A 29 11.83 -7.12 14.83
C LYS A 29 10.65 -6.36 15.44
N GLU A 30 10.65 -5.04 15.31
CA GLU A 30 9.49 -4.24 15.66
C GLU A 30 8.27 -4.88 14.98
N PRO A 31 7.17 -5.15 15.71
CA PRO A 31 5.95 -5.53 15.06
C PRO A 31 5.60 -4.39 14.10
N GLU A 32 5.57 -4.72 12.82
CA GLU A 32 5.11 -3.84 11.75
C GLU A 32 3.76 -3.29 12.20
N ALA A 33 3.75 -2.02 12.63
CA ALA A 33 2.53 -1.35 13.04
C ALA A 33 1.54 -1.48 11.88
N ALA A 34 0.33 -1.99 12.16
CA ALA A 34 -0.74 -2.04 11.18
C ALA A 34 -0.76 -0.69 10.43
N PRO A 35 -0.79 -0.69 9.08
CA PRO A 35 -0.58 0.54 8.33
C PRO A 35 -1.60 1.57 8.81
N SER A 36 -1.12 2.63 9.44
CA SER A 36 -1.98 3.71 9.89
C SER A 36 -2.52 4.41 8.65
N GLY A 37 -3.85 4.46 8.52
CA GLY A 37 -4.52 5.23 7.48
C GLY A 37 -5.58 4.46 6.72
N MET A 38 -6.25 5.17 5.82
CA MET A 38 -7.36 4.70 5.00
C MET A 38 -7.11 3.29 4.42
N THR A 39 -8.08 2.38 4.54
CA THR A 39 -8.05 1.04 3.95
C THR A 39 -9.29 0.79 3.11
N LEU A 40 -9.18 -0.13 2.14
CA LEU A 40 -10.23 -0.45 1.18
C LEU A 40 -10.53 -1.94 1.20
N THR A 41 -11.82 -2.29 1.18
CA THR A 41 -12.30 -3.62 0.83
C THR A 41 -13.24 -3.47 -0.37
N VAL A 42 -13.01 -4.26 -1.41
CA VAL A 42 -13.84 -4.25 -2.63
C VAL A 42 -14.51 -5.61 -2.75
N ASN A 43 -15.84 -5.64 -2.77
CA ASN A 43 -16.61 -6.87 -2.90
C ASN A 43 -16.84 -7.22 -4.37
N LEU A 44 -15.76 -7.58 -5.07
CA LEU A 44 -15.81 -7.97 -6.47
C LEU A 44 -16.31 -9.41 -6.63
N ARG A 45 -17.19 -9.64 -7.62
CA ARG A 45 -17.96 -10.87 -7.84
C ARG A 45 -18.21 -11.04 -9.34
N ASP A 46 -18.62 -12.23 -9.77
CA ASP A 46 -18.85 -12.54 -11.19
C ASP A 46 -19.91 -11.65 -11.85
N VAL A 47 -20.90 -11.17 -11.08
CA VAL A 47 -21.93 -10.23 -11.57
C VAL A 47 -21.37 -8.88 -12.03
N HIS A 48 -20.12 -8.56 -11.65
CA HIS A 48 -19.41 -7.35 -12.04
C HIS A 48 -18.58 -7.53 -13.33
N ARG A 49 -18.29 -8.77 -13.75
CA ARG A 49 -17.51 -9.05 -14.95
C ARG A 49 -18.29 -8.61 -16.19
N CYS A 50 -17.64 -7.79 -17.04
CA CYS A 50 -18.24 -7.20 -18.24
C CYS A 50 -19.57 -6.44 -17.99
N SER A 51 -19.80 -5.98 -16.76
CA SER A 51 -21.07 -5.41 -16.31
C SER A 51 -21.04 -3.89 -16.26
N ARG A 52 -22.21 -3.27 -16.07
CA ARG A 52 -22.35 -1.85 -15.71
C ARG A 52 -22.56 -1.64 -14.21
N ILE A 53 -22.63 -2.73 -13.45
CA ILE A 53 -22.82 -2.73 -12.00
C ILE A 53 -21.42 -2.69 -11.36
N SER A 54 -21.12 -1.62 -10.61
CA SER A 54 -19.89 -1.53 -9.82
C SER A 54 -20.00 -2.35 -8.54
N PRO A 55 -18.92 -2.95 -8.03
CA PRO A 55 -18.96 -3.61 -6.74
C PRO A 55 -19.23 -2.61 -5.61
N GLU A 56 -19.69 -3.13 -4.48
CA GLU A 56 -19.60 -2.41 -3.21
C GLU A 56 -18.14 -2.20 -2.82
N ILE A 57 -17.83 -1.00 -2.31
CA ILE A 57 -16.51 -0.64 -1.79
C ILE A 57 -16.69 -0.10 -0.38
N THR A 58 -16.01 -0.74 0.57
CA THR A 58 -15.92 -0.28 1.95
C THR A 58 -14.60 0.44 2.17
N VAL A 59 -14.70 1.68 2.63
CA VAL A 59 -13.59 2.54 3.02
C VAL A 59 -13.57 2.62 4.54
N LEU A 60 -12.49 2.17 5.16
CA LEU A 60 -12.28 2.34 6.60
C LEU A 60 -11.22 3.41 6.84
N GLN A 61 -11.34 4.11 7.98
CA GLN A 61 -10.35 5.09 8.43
C GLN A 61 -10.08 6.19 7.39
N ALA A 62 -11.14 6.67 6.70
CA ALA A 62 -11.02 7.84 5.83
C ALA A 62 -10.48 9.05 6.64
N PRO A 63 -9.56 9.85 6.09
CA PRO A 63 -9.01 11.00 6.80
C PRO A 63 -10.10 11.99 7.23
N ASN A 64 -9.89 12.66 8.38
CA ASN A 64 -10.76 13.75 8.80
C ASN A 64 -10.84 14.85 7.72
N GLY A 65 -12.04 15.40 7.51
CA GLY A 65 -12.29 16.40 6.48
C GLY A 65 -12.53 15.83 5.08
N THR A 66 -12.71 14.51 4.95
CA THR A 66 -13.18 13.89 3.70
C THR A 66 -14.66 14.24 3.49
N ASP A 67 -14.96 14.94 2.41
CA ASP A 67 -16.32 15.32 2.02
C ASP A 67 -16.94 14.33 1.02
N TYR A 68 -16.12 13.72 0.16
CA TYR A 68 -16.53 12.73 -0.83
C TYR A 68 -15.34 11.87 -1.25
N PHE A 69 -15.64 10.75 -1.91
CA PHE A 69 -14.66 9.87 -2.54
C PHE A 69 -14.71 10.04 -4.06
N ASP A 70 -13.57 10.24 -4.70
CA ASP A 70 -13.42 10.06 -6.14
C ASP A 70 -12.89 8.65 -6.41
N VAL A 71 -13.69 7.84 -7.09
CA VAL A 71 -13.39 6.44 -7.39
C VAL A 71 -13.21 6.26 -8.88
N ARG A 72 -12.09 5.65 -9.26
CA ARG A 72 -11.76 5.33 -10.66
C ARG A 72 -11.41 3.86 -10.78
N LEU A 73 -12.02 3.18 -11.75
CA LEU A 73 -11.55 1.89 -12.22
C LEU A 73 -10.60 2.12 -13.39
N VAL A 74 -9.41 1.53 -13.31
CA VAL A 74 -8.41 1.54 -14.38
C VAL A 74 -7.98 0.12 -14.74
N GLU A 75 -7.68 -0.12 -16.01
CA GLU A 75 -6.91 -1.27 -16.48
C GLU A 75 -5.46 -0.82 -16.70
N TYR A 76 -4.51 -1.61 -16.21
CA TYR A 76 -3.10 -1.45 -16.55
C TYR A 76 -2.84 -2.16 -17.87
N THR A 77 -2.60 -1.38 -18.91
CA THR A 77 -2.19 -1.92 -20.20
C THR A 77 -0.66 -2.00 -20.26
N GLY A 78 -0.14 -2.69 -21.27
CA GLY A 78 1.29 -2.65 -21.59
C GLY A 78 1.80 -1.21 -21.72
N ASP A 79 3.10 -1.02 -21.60
CA ASP A 79 3.78 0.28 -21.73
C ASP A 79 3.44 1.31 -20.65
N ALA A 80 3.09 0.86 -19.44
CA ALA A 80 2.76 1.71 -18.27
C ALA A 80 1.58 2.67 -18.52
N GLN A 81 0.72 2.34 -19.47
CA GLN A 81 -0.50 3.08 -19.75
C GLN A 81 -1.64 2.61 -18.85
N GLU A 82 -2.49 3.55 -18.43
CA GLU A 82 -3.71 3.26 -17.68
C GLU A 82 -4.92 3.57 -18.56
N LEU A 83 -5.76 2.57 -18.82
CA LEU A 83 -7.05 2.76 -19.48
C LEU A 83 -8.14 3.02 -18.44
N PHE A 84 -8.76 4.18 -18.49
CA PHE A 84 -9.87 4.53 -17.60
C PHE A 84 -11.16 3.81 -18.01
N LEU A 85 -11.73 3.02 -17.11
CA LEU A 85 -12.95 2.22 -17.32
C LEU A 85 -14.17 2.77 -16.58
N GLY A 86 -14.09 4.00 -16.07
CA GLY A 86 -15.19 4.66 -15.39
C GLY A 86 -15.03 4.68 -13.87
N GLY A 87 -16.11 4.97 -13.15
CA GLY A 87 -16.08 5.17 -11.70
C GLY A 87 -17.18 6.11 -11.25
N GLY A 88 -16.89 7.00 -10.31
CA GLY A 88 -17.86 7.96 -9.80
C GLY A 88 -17.37 8.75 -8.61
N LEU A 89 -18.10 9.82 -8.31
CA LEU A 89 -17.99 10.52 -7.03
C LEU A 89 -19.04 9.95 -6.09
N TRP A 90 -18.67 9.76 -4.82
CA TRP A 90 -19.58 9.31 -3.78
C TRP A 90 -19.47 10.21 -2.55
N ASP A 91 -20.58 10.82 -2.14
CA ASP A 91 -20.57 11.70 -0.96
C ASP A 91 -20.27 10.90 0.31
N ASN A 92 -19.44 11.47 1.19
CA ASN A 92 -19.11 10.82 2.45
C ASN A 92 -20.22 11.06 3.48
N ASP A 93 -21.13 10.11 3.59
CA ASP A 93 -22.18 10.07 4.62
C ASP A 93 -21.70 9.50 5.97
N SER A 94 -20.38 9.31 6.13
CA SER A 94 -19.72 8.70 7.29
C SER A 94 -19.97 7.19 7.48
N SER A 95 -20.72 6.52 6.59
CA SER A 95 -20.85 5.06 6.61
C SER A 95 -19.57 4.36 6.16
N GLY A 96 -18.76 5.02 5.33
CA GLY A 96 -17.63 4.40 4.64
C GLY A 96 -18.06 3.41 3.56
N VAL A 97 -19.33 3.35 3.18
CA VAL A 97 -19.85 2.41 2.19
C VAL A 97 -20.20 3.13 0.90
N ILE A 98 -19.59 2.69 -0.19
CA ILE A 98 -20.02 3.00 -1.56
C ILE A 98 -20.79 1.78 -2.05
N PRO A 99 -22.11 1.87 -2.25
CA PRO A 99 -22.95 0.72 -2.53
C PRO A 99 -22.68 0.14 -3.92
N GLU A 100 -23.02 -1.14 -4.08
CA GLU A 100 -23.04 -1.80 -5.38
C GLU A 100 -23.91 -1.03 -6.39
N GLY A 101 -23.40 -0.86 -7.61
CA GLY A 101 -24.03 -0.05 -8.65
C GLY A 101 -23.94 1.47 -8.43
N GLY A 102 -23.32 1.96 -7.34
CA GLY A 102 -23.22 3.38 -7.04
C GLY A 102 -22.28 4.17 -7.96
N LEU A 103 -21.28 3.51 -8.58
CA LEU A 103 -20.32 4.16 -9.47
C LEU A 103 -20.87 4.17 -10.91
N THR A 104 -21.55 5.25 -11.27
CA THR A 104 -22.33 5.33 -12.52
C THR A 104 -21.64 6.12 -13.65
N ARG A 105 -20.52 6.79 -13.38
CA ARG A 105 -19.83 7.63 -14.36
C ARG A 105 -19.05 6.79 -15.36
N HIS A 106 -19.72 6.44 -16.45
CA HIS A 106 -19.19 5.64 -17.57
C HIS A 106 -18.61 4.27 -17.15
N TYR A 107 -19.00 3.77 -15.97
CA TYR A 107 -18.47 2.53 -15.42
C TYR A 107 -18.66 1.35 -16.38
N ARG A 108 -17.56 0.63 -16.61
CA ARG A 108 -17.47 -0.62 -17.35
C ARG A 108 -16.65 -1.57 -16.49
N GLY A 109 -17.30 -2.60 -15.97
CA GLY A 109 -16.64 -3.62 -15.18
C GLY A 109 -15.53 -4.30 -15.97
N PRO A 110 -14.56 -4.92 -15.27
CA PRO A 110 -13.45 -5.66 -15.89
C PRO A 110 -13.96 -6.65 -16.94
N CYS A 111 -13.45 -6.55 -18.15
CA CYS A 111 -13.88 -7.38 -19.27
C CYS A 111 -12.68 -7.83 -20.11
N PRO A 112 -11.80 -8.67 -19.54
CA PRO A 112 -10.66 -9.20 -20.26
C PRO A 112 -11.10 -10.01 -21.48
N PRO A 113 -10.35 -9.96 -22.60
CA PRO A 113 -10.56 -10.90 -23.70
C PRO A 113 -10.43 -12.36 -23.21
N VAL A 114 -11.20 -13.26 -23.82
CA VAL A 114 -11.19 -14.68 -23.44
C VAL A 114 -9.78 -15.25 -23.50
N GLY A 115 -9.36 -15.90 -22.41
CA GLY A 115 -8.05 -16.54 -22.29
C GLY A 115 -6.89 -15.57 -22.02
N GLN A 116 -7.18 -14.31 -21.66
CA GLN A 116 -6.17 -13.32 -21.28
C GLN A 116 -6.45 -12.78 -19.90
N ALA A 117 -5.47 -12.83 -19.01
CA ALA A 117 -5.52 -12.09 -17.76
C ALA A 117 -5.27 -10.60 -18.03
N ARG A 118 -5.96 -9.73 -17.30
CA ARG A 118 -5.74 -8.27 -17.29
C ARG A 118 -5.67 -7.78 -15.85
N ASP A 119 -4.80 -6.79 -15.63
CA ASP A 119 -4.61 -6.17 -14.32
C ASP A 119 -5.42 -4.89 -14.21
N TYR A 120 -6.11 -4.73 -13.08
CA TYR A 120 -6.99 -3.62 -12.81
C TYR A 120 -6.70 -3.01 -11.45
N ALA A 121 -7.14 -1.77 -11.25
CA ALA A 121 -7.24 -1.17 -9.93
C ALA A 121 -8.49 -0.33 -9.76
N PHE A 122 -9.08 -0.41 -8.56
CA PHE A 122 -9.87 0.69 -8.04
C PHE A 122 -8.94 1.69 -7.35
N VAL A 123 -8.88 2.91 -7.87
CA VAL A 123 -8.21 4.06 -7.24
C VAL A 123 -9.27 4.84 -6.49
N VAL A 124 -9.17 4.89 -5.17
CA VAL A 124 -10.11 5.62 -4.30
C VAL A 124 -9.35 6.77 -3.66
N ALA A 125 -9.76 7.99 -3.98
CA ALA A 125 -9.23 9.22 -3.41
C ALA A 125 -10.24 9.81 -2.42
N ALA A 126 -9.80 10.07 -1.19
CA ALA A 126 -10.56 10.82 -0.20
C ALA A 126 -10.36 12.33 -0.45
N MET A 127 -11.44 13.05 -0.75
CA MET A 127 -11.40 14.42 -1.24
C MET A 127 -12.04 15.38 -0.25
N ASN A 128 -11.52 16.61 -0.20
CA ASN A 128 -12.17 17.75 0.43
C ASN A 128 -12.66 18.70 -0.67
N ARG A 129 -13.88 19.25 -0.58
CA ARG A 129 -14.44 20.15 -1.60
C ARG A 129 -13.71 21.48 -1.72
N SER A 130 -12.98 21.87 -0.68
CA SER A 130 -12.20 23.12 -0.62
C SER A 130 -10.81 22.98 -1.25
N SER A 131 -10.40 21.78 -1.65
CA SER A 131 -9.05 21.52 -2.20
C SER A 131 -9.11 20.53 -3.36
N MET A 132 -8.26 20.75 -4.37
CA MET A 132 -8.08 19.78 -5.45
C MET A 132 -7.10 18.65 -5.09
N GLN A 133 -6.37 18.77 -3.99
CA GLN A 133 -5.43 17.75 -3.52
C GLN A 133 -6.17 16.70 -2.68
N PRO A 134 -6.09 15.39 -3.01
CA PRO A 134 -6.65 14.33 -2.18
C PRO A 134 -5.97 14.29 -0.80
N LEU A 135 -6.79 14.06 0.24
CA LEU A 135 -6.32 13.84 1.62
C LEU A 135 -5.61 12.50 1.78
N ALA A 136 -6.08 11.48 1.05
CA ALA A 136 -5.44 10.19 0.93
C ALA A 136 -5.86 9.53 -0.38
N VAL A 137 -5.00 8.66 -0.90
CA VAL A 137 -5.31 7.81 -2.06
C VAL A 137 -4.97 6.38 -1.69
N ARG A 138 -5.85 5.45 -2.06
CA ARG A 138 -5.64 4.01 -1.92
C ARG A 138 -6.01 3.28 -3.18
N LEU A 139 -5.25 2.22 -3.47
CA LEU A 139 -5.46 1.37 -4.63
C LEU A 139 -5.84 -0.02 -4.15
N HIS A 140 -6.89 -0.58 -4.76
CA HIS A 140 -7.19 -2.00 -4.67
C HIS A 140 -6.88 -2.64 -6.02
N ARG A 141 -5.74 -3.31 -6.12
CA ARG A 141 -5.27 -4.01 -7.33
C ARG A 141 -5.81 -5.43 -7.37
N PHE A 142 -6.20 -5.89 -8.55
CA PHE A 142 -6.65 -7.26 -8.79
C PHE A 142 -6.42 -7.65 -10.25
N THR A 143 -6.40 -8.94 -10.52
CA THR A 143 -6.30 -9.52 -11.86
C THR A 143 -7.61 -10.22 -12.18
N GLN A 144 -8.10 -10.07 -13.41
CA GLN A 144 -9.29 -10.75 -13.91
C GLN A 144 -8.94 -11.52 -15.18
N GLU A 145 -9.48 -12.73 -15.30
CA GLU A 145 -9.40 -13.62 -16.47
C GLU A 145 -10.77 -13.76 -17.17
#